data_AF-A0A7V7AJ76-F1
#
_entry.id   AF-A0A7V7AJ76-F1
#
_cell.length_a   1.000
_cell.length_b   1.000
_cell.length_c   1.000
_cell.angle_alpha   90.00
_cell.angle_beta   90.00
_cell.angle_gamma   90.00
#
_symmetry.space_group_name_H-M   'P 1'
#
loop_
_entity.id
_entity.type
_entity.pdbx_description
1 polymer ?
#
loop_
_entity_poly.entity_id
_entity_poly.type
_entity_poly.pdbx_seq_one_letter_code
_entity_poly.pdbx_strand_id
1 'polypeptide(L)' 'MKKVPFKGSGVALVTPMEKGKVNYSKLSELVSFHLENKTDAIIVCGTTGEASTL' A
#
# COMPACT_ATOMS: atom_id res chain seq x y z
N MET A 1 -4.39 -27.60 4.55
CA MET A 1 -4.47 -26.12 4.47
C MET A 1 -3.58 -25.62 3.34
N LYS A 2 -3.96 -24.55 2.63
CA LYS A 2 -3.11 -23.95 1.59
C LYS A 2 -1.90 -23.26 2.22
N LYS A 3 -0.77 -23.27 1.51
CA LYS A 3 0.46 -22.61 1.95
C LYS A 3 0.25 -21.09 1.94
N VAL A 4 0.66 -20.41 3.01
CA VAL A 4 0.52 -18.95 3.12
C VAL A 4 1.51 -18.27 2.16
N PRO A 5 1.06 -17.41 1.23
CA PRO A 5 1.91 -16.84 0.19
C PRO A 5 2.86 -15.74 0.71
N PHE A 6 2.47 -14.99 1.75
CA PHE A 6 3.25 -13.88 2.31
C PHE A 6 3.32 -13.99 3.83
N LYS A 7 4.49 -13.69 4.41
CA LYS A 7 4.76 -13.67 5.85
C LYS A 7 5.78 -12.58 6.13
N GLY A 8 5.76 -12.02 7.35
CA GLY A 8 6.64 -10.92 7.74
C GLY A 8 5.85 -9.62 7.96
N SER A 9 6.51 -8.48 7.77
CA SER A 9 5.93 -7.14 7.91
C SER A 9 5.10 -6.79 6.68
N GLY A 10 3.79 -6.64 6.86
CA GLY A 10 2.86 -6.19 5.83
C GLY A 10 2.30 -4.81 6.15
N VAL A 11 2.40 -3.86 5.23
CA VAL A 11 1.84 -2.52 5.40
C VAL A 11 0.52 -2.36 4.64
N ALA A 12 -0.53 -1.94 5.33
CA ALA A 12 -1.74 -1.42 4.70
C ALA A 12 -1.50 0.03 4.27
N LEU A 13 -1.34 0.26 2.98
CA LEU A 13 -0.91 1.54 2.44
C LEU A 13 -2.09 2.50 2.31
N VAL A 14 -1.87 3.77 2.61
CA VAL A 14 -2.81 4.85 2.30
C VAL A 14 -2.83 5.12 0.80
N THR A 15 -3.97 5.60 0.27
CA THR A 15 -4.06 6.05 -1.13
C THR A 15 -3.96 7.57 -1.15
N PRO A 16 -2.78 8.15 -1.43
CA PRO A 16 -2.63 9.60 -1.42
C PRO A 16 -3.49 10.23 -2.52
N MET A 17 -4.28 11.22 -2.15
CA MET A 17 -5.18 11.94 -3.05
C MET A 17 -4.72 13.39 -3.20
N GLU A 18 -4.79 13.93 -4.41
CA GLU A 18 -4.57 15.35 -4.70
C GLU A 18 -5.68 15.85 -5.62
N LYS A 19 -6.39 16.89 -5.19
CA LYS A 19 -7.50 17.52 -5.94
C LYS A 19 -8.54 16.48 -6.44
N GLY A 20 -8.89 15.53 -5.57
CA GLY A 20 -9.90 14.50 -5.85
C GLY A 20 -9.45 13.38 -6.79
N LYS A 21 -8.15 13.30 -7.13
CA LYS A 21 -7.57 12.21 -7.92
C LYS A 21 -6.44 11.54 -7.15
N VAL A 22 -6.16 10.27 -7.48
CA VAL A 22 -5.02 9.56 -6.91
C VAL A 22 -3.72 10.27 -7.31
N ASN A 23 -2.91 10.60 -6.30
CA ASN A 23 -1.55 11.12 -6.50
C ASN A 23 -0.57 9.96 -6.65
N TYR A 24 -0.40 9.48 -7.88
CA TYR A 24 0.51 8.36 -8.18
C TYR A 24 1.98 8.67 -7.91
N SER A 25 2.41 9.94 -8.01
CA SER A 25 3.78 10.33 -7.67
C SER A 25 4.06 10.06 -6.19
N LYS A 26 3.14 10.51 -5.31
CA LYS A 26 3.29 10.29 -3.88
C LYS A 26 3.13 8.83 -3.50
N LEU A 27 2.24 8.11 -4.17
CA LEU A 27 2.09 6.67 -3.99
C LEU A 27 3.41 5.92 -4.32
N SER A 28 4.09 6.32 -5.40
CA SER A 28 5.40 5.77 -5.77
C SER A 28 6.47 6.02 -4.69
N GLU A 29 6.54 7.24 -4.14
CA GLU A 29 7.45 7.55 -3.03
C GLU A 29 7.20 6.67 -1.80
N LEU A 30 5.93 6.45 -1.44
CA LEU A 30 5.56 5.59 -0.30
C LEU A 30 5.96 4.13 -0.55
N VAL A 31 5.74 3.62 -1.77
CA VAL A 31 6.18 2.27 -2.14
C VAL A 31 7.70 2.15 -2.08
N SER A 32 8.44 3.12 -2.62
CA SER A 32 9.91 3.16 -2.56
C SER A 32 10.42 3.19 -1.12
N PHE A 33 9.82 3.98 -0.24
CA PHE A 33 10.14 3.98 1.18
C PHE A 33 10.01 2.59 1.82
N HIS A 34 8.91 1.89 1.54
CA HIS A 34 8.71 0.54 2.08
C HIS A 34 9.67 -0.50 1.50
N LEU A 35 10.03 -0.34 0.22
CA LEU A 35 11.03 -1.18 -0.45
C LEU A 35 12.42 -1.00 0.18
N GLU A 36 12.85 0.25 0.39
CA GLU A 36 14.12 0.58 1.04
C GLU A 36 14.18 0.04 2.48
N ASN A 37 13.05 0.05 3.18
CA ASN A 37 12.92 -0.47 4.54
C ASN A 37 12.63 -1.99 4.61
N LYS A 38 12.70 -2.72 3.48
CA LYS A 38 12.54 -4.17 3.41
C LYS A 38 11.22 -4.67 4.00
N THR A 39 10.13 -3.97 3.70
CA THR A 39 8.77 -4.44 4.04
C THR A 39 8.44 -5.67 3.18
N ASP A 40 7.96 -6.74 3.80
CA ASP A 40 7.74 -8.03 3.12
C ASP A 40 6.50 -8.05 2.22
N ALA A 41 5.50 -7.21 2.52
CA ALA A 41 4.28 -7.08 1.72
C ALA A 41 3.67 -5.68 1.77
N ILE A 42 3.10 -5.25 0.64
CA ILE A 42 2.30 -4.03 0.53
C ILE A 42 0.86 -4.44 0.23
N ILE A 43 -0.08 -3.96 1.04
CA ILE A 43 -1.51 -4.17 0.88
C ILE A 43 -2.12 -2.84 0.41
N VAL A 44 -2.52 -2.80 -0.86
CA VAL A 44 -3.15 -1.64 -1.51
C VAL A 44 -4.67 -1.82 -1.58
N CYS A 45 -5.41 -0.71 -1.70
CA CYS A 45 -6.87 -0.71 -1.74
C CYS A 45 -7.51 -1.52 -0.60
N GLY A 46 -6.92 -1.45 0.59
CA GLY A 46 -7.54 -1.92 1.83
C GLY A 46 -8.39 -0.83 2.48
N THR A 47 -8.84 -1.06 3.71
CA THR A 47 -9.54 -0.04 4.50
C THR A 47 -8.69 1.21 4.70
N THR A 48 -7.40 1.05 5.02
CA THR A 48 -6.43 2.15 5.15
C THR A 48 -6.23 2.93 3.85
N GLY A 49 -6.42 2.26 2.71
CA GLY A 49 -6.37 2.86 1.38
C GLY A 49 -7.69 3.48 0.92
N GLU A 50 -8.71 3.55 1.80
CA GLU A 50 -10.03 4.12 1.49
C GLU A 50 -10.75 3.43 0.32
N ALA A 51 -10.63 2.10 0.22
CA ALA A 51 -11.13 1.30 -0.89
C ALA A 51 -12.62 1.47 -1.23
N SER A 52 -13.46 1.81 -0.24
CA SER A 52 -14.90 2.02 -0.45
C SER A 52 -15.24 3.29 -1.24
N THR A 53 -14.30 4.22 -1.36
CA THR A 53 -14.48 5.54 -1.99
C THR A 53 -13.52 5.77 -3.15
N LEU A 54 -12.77 4.75 -3.56
CA LEU A 54 -11.89 4.77 -4.73
C LEU A 54 -12.62 4.45 -6.04
#